data_AF-A0A2E3PGY1-F1
#
_entry.id   AF-A0A2E3PGY1-F1
#
_cell.length_a   1.000
_cell.length_b   1.000
_cell.length_c   1.000
_cell.angle_alpha   90.00
_cell.angle_beta   90.00
_cell.angle_gamma   90.00
#
_symmetry.space_group_name_H-M   'P 1'
#
loop_
_entity.id
_entity.type
_entity.pdbx_description
1 polymer ?
#
loop_
_entity_poly.entity_id
_entity_poly.type
_entity_poly.pdbx_seq_one_letter_code
_entity_poly.pdbx_strand_id
1 'polypeptide(L)'
;MDEPGARASFLEDAVEILSLPPHRKREADWYHSVRMDPETGEKTELTQATIYVEERARSELAFKEDTLERQTVRKVLETGIACDPSQKSVEIYAKGGGKVRQRYLQSFARHFAPHSEAPVQVPRRDVQLDVLRDAPSLETVPADGIQRVEVSSLSFLSSDGGFARIEKRGEDETLYAFLDRRFGPASPLRASGWSIRSVTLRIYLTAKDGKRGRILTVTLSAPNTTSVPNKT
;
A
#
# COMPACT_ATOMS: atom_id res chain seq x y z
N MET A 1 8.45 6.53 -21.64
CA MET A 1 9.79 6.13 -21.11
C MET A 1 10.44 5.23 -22.14
N ASP A 2 10.69 5.73 -23.34
CA ASP A 2 10.80 4.86 -24.53
C ASP A 2 12.15 4.89 -25.21
N GLU A 3 13.03 5.75 -24.72
CA GLU A 3 14.41 5.86 -25.19
C GLU A 3 15.27 4.71 -24.65
N PRO A 4 15.83 3.84 -25.51
CA PRO A 4 16.61 2.69 -25.06
C PRO A 4 17.85 3.05 -24.24
N GLY A 5 18.51 4.16 -24.57
CA GLY A 5 19.68 4.67 -23.83
C GLY A 5 19.32 5.05 -22.39
N ALA A 6 18.25 5.83 -22.23
CA ALA A 6 17.73 6.21 -20.91
C ALA A 6 17.31 4.98 -20.08
N ARG A 7 16.66 3.99 -20.70
CA ARG A 7 16.31 2.71 -20.03
C ARG A 7 17.54 1.96 -19.53
N ALA A 8 18.59 1.87 -20.35
CA ALA A 8 19.83 1.19 -19.98
C ALA A 8 20.53 1.90 -18.81
N SER A 9 20.73 3.22 -18.90
CA SER A 9 21.38 4.00 -17.84
C SER A 9 20.59 4.00 -16.54
N PHE A 10 19.25 4.07 -16.62
CA PHE A 10 18.40 3.96 -15.43
C PHE A 10 18.48 2.57 -14.76
N LEU A 11 18.58 1.50 -15.56
CA LEU A 11 18.77 0.14 -15.04
C LEU A 11 20.14 -0.05 -14.39
N GLU A 12 21.19 0.62 -14.87
CA GLU A 12 22.51 0.63 -14.22
C GLU A 12 22.47 1.32 -12.85
N ASP A 13 21.85 2.50 -12.78
CA ASP A 13 21.66 3.24 -11.53
C ASP A 13 20.91 2.38 -10.49
N ALA A 14 19.97 1.52 -10.89
CA ALA A 14 19.22 0.66 -9.97
C ALA A 14 20.12 -0.22 -9.08
N VAL A 15 21.24 -0.72 -9.60
CA VAL A 15 22.20 -1.53 -8.81
C VAL A 15 22.92 -0.68 -7.77
N GLU A 16 23.32 0.53 -8.16
CA GLU A 16 23.96 1.49 -7.26
C GLU A 16 22.99 1.97 -6.17
N ILE A 17 21.72 2.20 -6.54
CA ILE A 17 20.65 2.60 -5.64
C ILE A 17 20.45 1.58 -4.52
N LEU A 18 20.53 0.30 -4.86
CA LEU A 18 20.41 -0.83 -3.94
C LEU A 18 21.72 -1.17 -3.20
N SER A 19 22.81 -0.43 -3.45
CA SER A 19 24.14 -0.68 -2.88
C SER A 19 24.63 -2.12 -3.12
N LEU A 20 24.37 -2.63 -4.33
CA LEU A 20 24.75 -3.96 -4.77
C LEU A 20 26.00 -3.90 -5.66
N PRO A 21 26.78 -5.00 -5.74
CA PRO A 21 27.94 -5.04 -6.64
C PRO A 21 27.54 -4.85 -8.12
N PRO A 22 28.38 -4.18 -8.95
CA PRO A 22 28.04 -3.88 -10.35
C PRO A 22 27.78 -5.11 -11.24
N HIS A 23 28.35 -6.27 -10.87
CA HIS A 23 28.20 -7.52 -11.62
C HIS A 23 26.88 -8.25 -11.37
N ARG A 24 26.00 -7.72 -10.50
CA ARG A 24 24.70 -8.35 -10.23
C ARG A 24 23.84 -8.33 -11.47
N LYS A 25 23.15 -9.45 -11.72
CA LYS A 25 22.17 -9.55 -12.80
C LYS A 25 21.05 -8.55 -12.57
N ARG A 26 20.60 -7.95 -13.67
CA ARG A 26 19.53 -6.96 -13.70
C ARG A 26 18.78 -7.05 -15.01
N GLU A 27 17.47 -6.93 -14.94
CA GLU A 27 16.59 -6.88 -16.10
C GLU A 27 15.38 -6.02 -15.76
N ALA A 28 14.67 -5.56 -16.78
CA ALA A 28 13.49 -4.75 -16.59
C ALA A 28 12.45 -5.03 -17.68
N ASP A 29 11.22 -5.23 -17.24
CA ASP A 29 10.05 -5.30 -18.12
C ASP A 29 9.44 -3.91 -18.25
N TRP A 30 9.31 -3.43 -19.48
CA TRP A 30 8.74 -2.12 -19.80
C TRP A 30 7.43 -2.33 -20.55
N TYR A 31 6.34 -1.75 -20.08
CA TYR A 31 5.02 -1.96 -20.65
C TYR A 31 4.10 -0.77 -20.46
N HIS A 32 3.09 -0.68 -21.31
CA HIS A 32 2.00 0.27 -21.14
C HIS A 32 0.84 -0.39 -20.40
N SER A 33 0.16 0.40 -19.58
CA SER A 33 -1.02 -0.05 -18.83
C SER A 33 -2.04 1.06 -18.77
N VAL A 34 -3.30 0.70 -18.57
CA VAL A 34 -4.38 1.66 -18.32
C VAL A 34 -4.84 1.50 -16.89
N ARG A 35 -4.79 2.59 -16.13
CA ARG A 35 -5.37 2.69 -14.79
C ARG A 35 -6.72 3.38 -14.89
N MET A 36 -7.72 2.85 -14.20
CA MET A 36 -9.04 3.47 -14.12
C MET A 36 -9.18 4.11 -12.74
N ASP A 37 -9.58 5.39 -12.68
CA ASP A 37 -9.96 6.03 -11.44
C ASP A 37 -11.27 5.38 -10.94
N PRO A 38 -11.31 4.87 -9.70
CA PRO A 38 -12.46 4.12 -9.20
C PRO A 38 -13.70 4.99 -8.92
N GLU A 39 -13.53 6.30 -8.76
CA GLU A 39 -14.65 7.23 -8.49
C GLU A 39 -15.22 7.81 -9.78
N THR A 40 -14.35 8.26 -10.69
CA THR A 40 -14.78 8.96 -11.91
C THR A 40 -14.88 8.02 -13.12
N GLY A 41 -14.27 6.84 -13.06
CA GLY A 41 -14.13 5.93 -14.21
C GLY A 41 -13.14 6.44 -15.27
N GLU A 42 -12.43 7.54 -15.00
CA GLU A 42 -11.46 8.11 -15.92
C GLU A 42 -10.31 7.13 -16.18
N LYS A 43 -9.88 7.02 -17.44
CA LYS A 43 -8.78 6.16 -17.84
C LYS A 43 -7.50 6.97 -17.97
N THR A 44 -6.47 6.54 -17.26
CA THR A 44 -5.12 7.10 -17.33
C THR A 44 -4.19 6.09 -17.99
N GLU A 45 -3.56 6.49 -19.09
CA GLU A 45 -2.49 5.69 -19.71
C GLU A 45 -1.18 5.90 -18.94
N LEU A 46 -0.53 4.79 -18.58
CA LEU A 46 0.73 4.80 -17.85
C LEU A 46 1.79 4.05 -18.65
N THR A 47 3.01 4.56 -18.59
CA THR A 47 4.19 3.76 -18.91
C THR A 47 4.76 3.19 -17.61
N GLN A 48 4.93 1.87 -17.55
CA GLN A 48 5.43 1.18 -16.37
C GLN A 48 6.75 0.46 -16.64
N ALA A 49 7.52 0.28 -15.58
CA ALA A 49 8.69 -0.57 -15.55
C ALA A 49 8.69 -1.43 -14.28
N THR A 50 8.98 -2.72 -14.43
CA THR A 50 9.32 -3.59 -13.30
C THR A 50 10.78 -3.99 -13.43
N ILE A 51 11.60 -3.55 -12.48
CA ILE A 51 13.04 -3.81 -12.45
C ILE A 51 13.33 -4.95 -11.49
N TYR A 52 14.08 -5.92 -11.96
CA TYR A 52 14.54 -7.08 -11.22
C TYR A 52 16.05 -6.98 -11.03
N VAL A 53 16.52 -7.05 -9.78
CA VAL A 53 17.96 -7.05 -9.47
C VAL A 53 18.29 -8.22 -8.56
N GLU A 54 19.34 -8.98 -8.90
CA GLU A 54 19.85 -10.08 -8.09
C GLU A 54 20.35 -9.58 -6.72
N GLU A 55 19.76 -10.08 -5.63
CA GLU A 55 20.18 -9.80 -4.26
C GLU A 55 21.45 -10.61 -3.90
N ARG A 56 22.04 -10.28 -2.74
CA ARG A 56 23.03 -11.17 -2.11
C ARG A 56 22.40 -12.54 -1.85
N ALA A 57 23.12 -13.59 -2.24
CA ALA A 57 22.70 -14.96 -1.99
C ALA A 57 22.50 -15.19 -0.49
N ARG A 58 21.46 -15.94 -0.12
CA ARG A 58 21.16 -16.31 1.26
C ARG A 58 21.16 -17.83 1.41
N SER A 59 21.66 -18.30 2.54
CA SER A 59 21.50 -19.69 2.95
C SER A 59 20.19 -19.82 3.73
N GLU A 60 19.25 -20.59 3.19
CA GLU A 60 17.94 -20.83 3.81
C GLU A 60 17.76 -22.33 4.05
N LEU A 61 17.10 -22.67 5.16
CA LEU A 61 16.69 -24.05 5.42
C LEU A 61 15.43 -24.35 4.61
N ALA A 62 15.43 -25.47 3.90
CA ALA A 62 14.27 -25.96 3.16
C ALA A 62 14.16 -27.47 3.31
N PHE A 63 12.92 -27.96 3.32
CA PHE A 63 12.68 -29.39 3.26
C PHE A 63 12.89 -29.88 1.82
N LYS A 64 13.74 -30.88 1.66
CA LYS A 64 13.87 -31.67 0.44
C LYS A 64 13.49 -33.10 0.81
N GLU A 65 12.42 -33.59 0.18
CA GLU A 65 11.86 -34.90 0.52
C GLU A 65 11.60 -34.99 2.04
N ASP A 66 12.38 -35.79 2.75
CA ASP A 66 12.24 -36.03 4.20
C ASP A 66 13.34 -35.35 5.04
N THR A 67 14.24 -34.57 4.44
CA THR A 67 15.38 -33.93 5.13
C THR A 67 15.29 -32.41 5.13
N LEU A 68 15.75 -31.80 6.22
CA LEU A 68 15.91 -30.35 6.32
C LEU A 68 17.34 -29.97 5.89
N GLU A 69 17.47 -29.34 4.73
CA GLU A 69 18.76 -29.01 4.12
C GLU A 69 18.95 -27.50 3.98
N ARG A 70 20.21 -27.05 3.99
CA ARG A 70 20.56 -25.67 3.63
C ARG A 70 20.71 -25.56 2.13
N GLN A 71 19.93 -24.68 1.51
CA GLN A 71 20.08 -24.29 0.12
C GLN A 71 20.53 -22.84 -0.02
N THR A 72 21.36 -22.56 -1.02
CA THR A 72 21.74 -21.20 -1.38
C THR A 72 20.75 -20.66 -2.40
N VAL A 73 19.97 -19.65 -2.00
CA VAL A 73 18.96 -19.01 -2.85
C VAL A 73 19.46 -17.64 -3.30
N ARG A 74 19.39 -17.38 -4.59
CA ARG A 74 19.64 -16.06 -5.18
C ARG A 74 18.30 -15.35 -5.28
N LYS A 75 18.01 -14.49 -4.32
CA LYS A 75 16.75 -13.74 -4.30
C LYS A 75 16.78 -12.61 -5.31
N VAL A 76 15.60 -12.14 -5.68
CA VAL A 76 15.40 -11.01 -6.57
C VAL A 76 14.78 -9.87 -5.78
N LEU A 77 15.31 -8.66 -5.94
CA LEU A 77 14.68 -7.44 -5.51
C LEU A 77 13.89 -6.85 -6.67
N GLU A 78 12.64 -6.52 -6.40
CA GLU A 78 11.73 -5.92 -7.38
C GLU A 78 11.52 -4.45 -7.06
N THR A 79 11.56 -3.61 -8.09
CA THR A 79 11.19 -2.20 -8.04
C THR A 79 10.20 -1.90 -9.14
N GLY A 80 9.04 -1.37 -8.77
CA GLY A 80 7.99 -0.95 -9.71
C GLY A 80 8.03 0.55 -9.91
N ILE A 81 7.87 0.99 -11.15
CA ILE A 81 7.77 2.41 -11.51
C ILE A 81 6.59 2.57 -12.45
N ALA A 82 5.74 3.55 -12.19
CA ALA A 82 4.68 3.95 -13.10
C ALA A 82 4.77 5.45 -13.35
N CYS A 83 4.75 5.85 -14.61
CA CYS A 83 4.76 7.25 -15.02
C CYS A 83 3.49 7.56 -15.81
N ASP A 84 2.81 8.62 -15.39
CA ASP A 84 1.81 9.30 -16.19
C ASP A 84 2.47 10.52 -16.86
N PRO A 85 2.76 10.44 -18.17
CA PRO A 85 3.41 11.54 -18.89
C PRO A 85 2.48 12.76 -19.03
N SER A 86 1.16 12.57 -19.03
CA SER A 86 0.18 13.65 -19.21
C SER A 86 0.09 14.54 -17.96
N GLN A 87 0.05 13.91 -16.79
CA GLN A 87 0.04 14.59 -15.49
C GLN A 87 1.45 14.88 -14.95
N LYS A 88 2.49 14.45 -15.68
CA LYS A 88 3.90 14.56 -15.27
C LYS A 88 4.15 13.98 -13.87
N SER A 89 3.49 12.85 -13.57
CA SER A 89 3.60 12.19 -12.28
C SER A 89 4.35 10.87 -12.40
N VAL A 90 5.03 10.49 -11.32
CA VAL A 90 5.75 9.23 -11.22
C VAL A 90 5.51 8.59 -9.85
N GLU A 91 5.20 7.31 -9.86
CA GLU A 91 5.00 6.47 -8.69
C GLU A 91 6.13 5.44 -8.64
N ILE A 92 6.72 5.27 -7.46
CA ILE A 92 7.87 4.38 -7.25
C ILE A 92 7.60 3.46 -6.07
N TYR A 93 7.50 2.18 -6.37
CA TYR A 93 7.47 1.11 -5.40
C TYR A 93 8.86 0.49 -5.28
N ALA A 94 9.51 0.67 -4.13
CA ALA A 94 10.80 0.07 -3.84
C ALA A 94 10.92 -0.33 -2.37
N LYS A 95 11.59 -1.46 -2.13
CA LYS A 95 12.01 -1.87 -0.78
C LYS A 95 13.19 -0.99 -0.32
N GLY A 96 13.19 -0.57 0.93
CA GLY A 96 14.25 0.29 1.49
C GLY A 96 13.82 1.71 1.88
N GLY A 97 12.52 1.99 1.85
CA GLY A 97 11.93 3.20 2.43
C GLY A 97 12.15 4.47 1.60
N GLY A 98 11.91 5.62 2.22
CA GLY A 98 11.88 6.92 1.52
C GLY A 98 13.20 7.30 0.85
N LYS A 99 14.35 6.98 1.48
CA LYS A 99 15.68 7.30 0.92
C LYS A 99 15.95 6.56 -0.39
N VAL A 100 15.59 5.28 -0.47
CA VAL A 100 15.76 4.49 -1.70
C VAL A 100 14.85 5.00 -2.80
N ARG A 101 13.57 5.26 -2.49
CA ARG A 101 12.63 5.85 -3.45
C ARG A 101 13.09 7.21 -3.97
N GLN A 102 13.68 8.05 -3.11
CA GLN A 102 14.22 9.35 -3.52
C GLN A 102 15.37 9.21 -4.52
N ARG A 103 16.26 8.23 -4.34
CA ARG A 103 17.35 7.97 -5.30
C ARG A 103 16.81 7.48 -6.64
N TYR A 104 15.80 6.60 -6.64
CA TYR A 104 15.10 6.21 -7.87
C TYR A 104 14.43 7.40 -8.56
N LEU A 105 13.81 8.30 -7.79
CA LEU A 105 13.18 9.51 -8.32
C LEU A 105 14.20 10.45 -8.98
N GLN A 106 15.36 10.64 -8.34
CA GLN A 106 16.46 11.43 -8.89
C GLN A 106 17.04 10.81 -10.18
N SER A 107 17.27 9.50 -10.17
CA SER A 107 17.72 8.77 -11.36
C SER A 107 16.69 8.84 -12.48
N PHE A 108 15.40 8.71 -12.15
CA PHE A 108 14.30 8.83 -13.12
C PHE A 108 14.29 10.21 -13.77
N ALA A 109 14.34 11.27 -12.94
CA ALA A 109 14.37 12.64 -13.43
C ALA A 109 15.60 12.90 -14.33
N ARG A 110 16.77 12.39 -13.96
CA ARG A 110 17.99 12.53 -14.76
C ARG A 110 17.86 11.91 -16.15
N HIS A 111 17.29 10.71 -16.26
CA HIS A 111 17.30 9.94 -17.51
C HIS A 111 16.06 10.14 -18.37
N PHE A 112 14.89 10.34 -17.76
CA PHE A 112 13.62 10.44 -18.48
C PHE A 112 13.00 11.84 -18.46
N ALA A 113 13.51 12.76 -17.65
CA ALA A 113 13.01 14.13 -17.55
C ALA A 113 14.13 15.16 -17.29
N PRO A 114 15.25 15.15 -18.04
CA PRO A 114 16.45 15.95 -17.72
C PRO A 114 16.24 17.46 -17.75
N HIS A 115 15.17 17.93 -18.40
CA HIS A 115 14.80 19.34 -18.52
C HIS A 115 13.60 19.74 -17.65
N SER A 116 13.10 18.82 -16.82
CA SER A 116 11.99 19.11 -15.90
C SER A 116 12.49 19.69 -14.58
N GLU A 117 11.62 20.42 -13.91
CA GLU A 117 11.84 20.84 -12.52
C GLU A 117 11.99 19.62 -11.59
N ALA A 118 12.58 19.86 -10.42
CA ALA A 118 12.74 18.83 -9.41
C ALA A 118 11.38 18.22 -9.05
N PRO A 119 11.24 16.87 -9.06
CA PRO A 119 9.98 16.24 -8.71
C PRO A 119 9.54 16.62 -7.29
N VAL A 120 8.31 17.10 -7.15
CA VAL A 120 7.70 17.41 -5.86
C VAL A 120 6.84 16.24 -5.43
N GLN A 121 6.89 15.88 -4.15
CA GLN A 121 6.03 14.84 -3.61
C GLN A 121 4.58 15.32 -3.63
N VAL A 122 3.72 14.62 -4.38
CA VAL A 122 2.27 14.87 -4.35
C VAL A 122 1.77 14.55 -2.93
N PRO A 123 0.99 15.46 -2.30
CA PRO A 123 0.34 15.16 -1.04
C PRO A 123 -0.48 13.88 -1.17
N ARG A 124 -0.35 12.97 -0.19
CA ARG A 124 -1.18 11.77 -0.19
C ARG A 124 -2.65 12.18 -0.05
N ARG A 125 -3.56 11.46 -0.71
CA ARG A 125 -5.01 11.69 -0.62
C ARG A 125 -5.50 11.36 0.79
N ASP A 126 -5.96 12.38 1.55
CA ASP A 126 -6.52 12.23 2.89
C ASP A 126 -7.59 11.15 2.97
N VAL A 127 -7.41 10.19 3.88
CA VAL A 127 -8.45 9.21 4.18
C VAL A 127 -9.58 9.93 4.90
N GLN A 128 -10.76 9.99 4.28
CA GLN A 128 -11.95 10.58 4.86
C GLN A 128 -12.52 9.68 5.98
N LEU A 129 -11.90 9.74 7.17
CA LEU A 129 -12.30 8.91 8.31
C LEU A 129 -13.56 9.45 9.01
N ASP A 130 -13.89 10.73 8.85
CA ASP A 130 -15.07 11.32 9.51
C ASP A 130 -16.39 10.73 9.04
N VAL A 131 -16.46 10.14 7.83
CA VAL A 131 -17.65 9.41 7.35
C VAL A 131 -18.03 8.26 8.27
N LEU A 132 -17.08 7.75 9.07
CA LEU A 132 -17.31 6.65 10.01
C LEU A 132 -18.02 7.11 11.29
N ARG A 133 -18.24 8.41 11.51
CA ARG A 133 -18.99 8.91 12.67
C ARG A 133 -20.43 8.45 12.67
N ASP A 134 -21.03 8.40 11.49
CA ASP A 134 -22.45 8.10 11.30
C ASP A 134 -22.74 6.60 11.14
N ALA A 135 -21.78 5.74 11.48
CA ALA A 135 -21.88 4.28 11.37
C ALA A 135 -22.41 3.83 10.00
N PRO A 136 -21.75 4.21 8.89
CA PRO A 136 -22.25 3.93 7.55
C PRO A 136 -22.36 2.43 7.30
N SER A 137 -23.38 2.03 6.52
CA SER A 137 -23.44 0.68 5.99
C SER A 137 -22.26 0.46 5.04
N LEU A 138 -21.46 -0.59 5.30
CA LEU A 138 -20.36 -0.97 4.44
C LEU A 138 -20.88 -1.95 3.40
N GLU A 139 -21.35 -1.42 2.28
CA GLU A 139 -21.87 -2.21 1.18
C GLU A 139 -20.78 -3.10 0.55
N THR A 140 -21.21 -4.26 0.06
CA THR A 140 -20.33 -5.25 -0.55
C THR A 140 -20.90 -5.68 -1.88
N VAL A 141 -20.06 -5.84 -2.90
CA VAL A 141 -20.47 -6.40 -4.19
C VAL A 141 -20.25 -7.92 -4.15
N PRO A 142 -21.28 -8.76 -4.36
CA PRO A 142 -21.11 -10.22 -4.29
C PRO A 142 -20.02 -10.78 -5.22
N ALA A 143 -19.80 -10.13 -6.37
CA ALA A 143 -18.76 -10.49 -7.34
C ALA A 143 -17.34 -10.45 -6.72
N ASP A 144 -17.11 -9.59 -5.73
CA ASP A 144 -15.81 -9.45 -5.05
C ASP A 144 -15.53 -10.62 -4.09
N GLY A 145 -16.51 -11.51 -3.89
CA GLY A 145 -16.40 -12.61 -2.93
C GLY A 145 -16.35 -12.12 -1.48
N ILE A 146 -16.71 -10.88 -1.20
CA ILE A 146 -16.80 -10.31 0.15
C ILE A 146 -18.17 -10.66 0.72
N GLN A 147 -18.17 -11.34 1.87
CA GLN A 147 -19.39 -11.71 2.59
C GLN A 147 -19.90 -10.56 3.45
N ARG A 148 -19.00 -9.91 4.21
CA ARG A 148 -19.30 -8.74 5.04
C ARG A 148 -18.05 -7.96 5.36
N VAL A 149 -18.21 -6.68 5.69
CA VAL A 149 -17.16 -5.83 6.26
C VAL A 149 -17.64 -5.30 7.60
N GLU A 150 -16.76 -5.28 8.60
CA GLU A 150 -17.06 -4.65 9.89
C GLU A 150 -15.94 -3.70 10.34
N VAL A 151 -16.33 -2.67 11.08
CA VAL A 151 -15.41 -1.83 11.85
C VAL A 151 -15.05 -2.57 13.13
N SER A 152 -13.79 -2.99 13.24
CA SER A 152 -13.26 -3.73 14.40
C SER A 152 -12.54 -2.84 15.41
N SER A 153 -12.02 -1.68 15.00
CA SER A 153 -11.47 -0.68 15.93
C SER A 153 -11.59 0.74 15.39
N LEU A 154 -11.73 1.72 16.29
CA LEU A 154 -11.54 3.14 16.01
C LEU A 154 -10.55 3.74 17.01
N SER A 155 -9.62 4.56 16.51
CA SER A 155 -8.75 5.39 17.35
C SER A 155 -9.11 6.86 17.16
N PHE A 156 -9.14 7.60 18.26
CA PHE A 156 -9.52 8.99 18.32
C PHE A 156 -8.41 9.83 18.96
N LEU A 157 -8.25 11.05 18.50
CA LEU A 157 -7.41 12.08 19.11
C LEU A 157 -8.27 13.28 19.48
N SER A 158 -8.19 13.68 20.72
CA SER A 158 -8.83 14.87 21.27
C SER A 158 -7.97 16.12 21.00
N SER A 159 -8.61 17.28 20.94
CA SER A 159 -7.97 18.59 20.75
C SER A 159 -7.02 18.97 21.88
N ASP A 160 -7.20 18.41 23.07
CA ASP A 160 -6.30 18.57 24.22
C ASP A 160 -5.12 17.58 24.24
N GLY A 161 -4.99 16.77 23.19
CA GLY A 161 -3.95 15.73 23.08
C GLY A 161 -4.34 14.38 23.67
N GLY A 162 -5.53 14.22 24.23
CA GLY A 162 -6.05 12.93 24.69
C GLY A 162 -6.17 11.91 23.56
N PHE A 163 -5.88 10.64 23.84
CA PHE A 163 -5.98 9.55 22.86
C PHE A 163 -6.89 8.45 23.38
N ALA A 164 -7.81 7.97 22.55
CA ALA A 164 -8.69 6.86 22.87
C ALA A 164 -8.71 5.84 21.73
N ARG A 165 -8.49 4.56 22.05
CA ARG A 165 -8.65 3.46 21.09
C ARG A 165 -9.72 2.51 21.60
N ILE A 166 -10.68 2.22 20.74
CA ILE A 166 -11.84 1.39 21.03
C ILE A 166 -11.82 0.21 20.07
N GLU A 167 -11.94 -0.99 20.60
CA GLU A 167 -11.88 -2.24 19.85
C GLU A 167 -13.12 -3.08 20.15
N LYS A 168 -13.72 -3.64 19.10
CA LYS A 168 -14.81 -4.62 19.22
C LYS A 168 -14.26 -5.88 19.88
N ARG A 169 -14.96 -6.36 20.92
CA ARG A 169 -14.73 -7.66 21.55
C ARG A 169 -15.93 -8.57 21.29
N GLY A 170 -15.68 -9.75 20.75
CA GLY A 170 -16.73 -10.73 20.42
C GLY A 170 -17.49 -10.42 19.12
N GLU A 171 -18.55 -11.20 18.87
CA GLU A 171 -19.39 -11.10 17.67
C GLU A 171 -20.80 -10.59 17.96
N ASP A 172 -21.17 -10.40 19.24
CA ASP A 172 -22.55 -10.14 19.66
C ASP A 172 -23.00 -8.68 19.51
N GLU A 173 -22.05 -7.75 19.38
CA GLU A 173 -22.33 -6.31 19.21
C GLU A 173 -21.38 -5.65 18.21
N THR A 174 -21.86 -4.61 17.53
CA THR A 174 -20.99 -3.77 16.68
C THR A 174 -20.18 -2.81 17.56
N LEU A 175 -19.06 -2.32 17.04
CA LEU A 175 -18.26 -1.30 17.73
C LEU A 175 -19.07 -0.04 18.06
N TYR A 176 -19.99 0.33 17.17
CA TYR A 176 -20.90 1.47 17.34
C TYR A 176 -21.91 1.23 18.46
N ALA A 177 -22.54 0.06 18.48
CA ALA A 177 -23.46 -0.32 19.57
C ALA A 177 -22.74 -0.34 20.93
N PHE A 178 -21.50 -0.85 20.98
CA PHE A 178 -20.66 -0.77 22.18
C PHE A 178 -20.42 0.67 22.63
N LEU A 179 -20.03 1.56 21.69
CA LEU A 179 -19.75 2.96 21.98
C LEU A 179 -21.00 3.70 22.51
N ASP A 180 -22.14 3.48 21.89
CA ASP A 180 -23.41 4.06 22.31
C ASP A 180 -23.83 3.55 23.68
N ARG A 181 -23.74 2.24 23.93
CA ARG A 181 -24.06 1.64 25.23
C ARG A 181 -23.13 2.12 26.34
N ARG A 182 -21.83 2.28 26.07
CA ARG A 182 -20.82 2.58 27.10
C ARG A 182 -20.66 4.07 27.39
N PHE A 183 -20.81 4.91 26.37
CA PHE A 183 -20.50 6.35 26.45
C PHE A 183 -21.68 7.24 26.04
N GLY A 184 -22.63 6.74 25.25
CA GLY A 184 -23.82 7.48 24.83
C GLY A 184 -23.46 8.85 24.23
N PRO A 185 -24.04 9.97 24.72
CA PRO A 185 -23.71 11.31 24.25
C PRO A 185 -22.24 11.73 24.43
N ALA A 186 -21.53 11.12 25.40
CA ALA A 186 -20.12 11.38 25.65
C ALA A 186 -19.17 10.55 24.76
N SER A 187 -19.73 9.76 23.82
CA SER A 187 -18.93 8.98 22.87
C SER A 187 -18.03 9.89 22.03
N PRO A 188 -16.74 9.54 21.79
CA PRO A 188 -15.86 10.25 20.87
C PRO A 188 -16.38 10.37 19.43
N LEU A 189 -17.40 9.58 19.06
CA LEU A 189 -18.11 9.73 17.79
C LEU A 189 -18.92 11.04 17.72
N ARG A 190 -19.52 11.43 18.85
CA ARG A 190 -20.51 12.53 18.95
C ARG A 190 -19.96 13.75 19.69
N ALA A 191 -19.08 13.54 20.66
CA ALA A 191 -18.50 14.60 21.47
C ALA A 191 -17.60 15.51 20.63
N SER A 192 -17.73 16.82 20.82
CA SER A 192 -16.85 17.81 20.21
C SER A 192 -15.40 17.64 20.68
N GLY A 193 -14.45 18.05 19.85
CA GLY A 193 -13.02 18.00 20.17
C GLY A 193 -12.34 16.67 19.84
N TRP A 194 -13.09 15.62 19.47
CA TRP A 194 -12.51 14.35 19.03
C TRP A 194 -12.43 14.23 17.51
N SER A 195 -11.31 13.72 17.01
CA SER A 195 -11.06 13.40 15.59
C SER A 195 -10.77 11.92 15.43
N ILE A 196 -11.35 11.25 14.43
CA ILE A 196 -11.03 9.85 14.12
C ILE A 196 -9.64 9.83 13.45
N ARG A 197 -8.70 9.10 14.05
CA ARG A 197 -7.32 8.98 13.55
C ARG A 197 -7.04 7.68 12.86
N SER A 198 -7.72 6.60 13.22
CA SER A 198 -7.60 5.35 12.49
C SER A 198 -8.82 4.47 12.64
N VAL A 199 -9.04 3.63 11.64
CA VAL A 199 -10.03 2.56 11.62
C VAL A 199 -9.33 1.25 11.29
N THR A 200 -9.74 0.15 11.93
CA THR A 200 -9.40 -1.19 11.46
C THR A 200 -10.67 -1.89 10.99
N LEU A 201 -10.71 -2.22 9.71
CA LEU A 201 -11.76 -2.99 9.05
C LEU A 201 -11.39 -4.47 9.04
N ARG A 202 -12.38 -5.32 9.27
CA ARG A 202 -12.30 -6.76 9.00
C ARG A 202 -13.20 -7.09 7.83
N ILE A 203 -12.60 -7.58 6.75
CA ILE A 203 -13.27 -7.98 5.51
C ILE A 203 -13.35 -9.51 5.52
N TYR A 204 -14.56 -10.03 5.66
CA TYR A 204 -14.84 -11.47 5.66
C TYR A 204 -15.05 -11.91 4.22
N LEU A 205 -14.18 -12.80 3.74
CA LEU A 205 -14.26 -13.35 2.40
C LEU A 205 -15.00 -14.69 2.41
N THR A 206 -15.83 -14.88 1.39
CA THR A 206 -16.63 -16.09 1.15
C THR A 206 -15.71 -17.28 0.93
N ALA A 207 -16.12 -18.45 1.42
CA ALA A 207 -15.48 -19.72 1.11
C ALA A 207 -15.58 -19.99 -0.41
N LYS A 208 -14.47 -20.38 -1.05
CA LYS A 208 -14.43 -20.76 -2.47
C LYS A 208 -13.62 -22.04 -2.63
N ASP A 209 -14.04 -22.91 -3.54
CA ASP A 209 -13.31 -24.12 -3.96
C ASP A 209 -12.87 -25.02 -2.78
N GLY A 210 -13.78 -25.28 -1.85
CA GLY A 210 -13.51 -26.11 -0.66
C GLY A 210 -12.61 -25.47 0.39
N LYS A 211 -12.14 -24.23 0.18
CA LYS A 211 -11.33 -23.49 1.16
C LYS A 211 -12.20 -22.70 2.13
N ARG A 212 -11.84 -22.74 3.42
CA ARG A 212 -12.51 -21.96 4.47
C ARG A 212 -12.43 -20.46 4.16
N GLY A 213 -13.50 -19.74 4.48
CA GLY A 213 -13.52 -18.27 4.43
C GLY A 213 -12.37 -17.68 5.23
N ARG A 214 -11.81 -16.56 4.75
CA ARG A 214 -10.65 -15.87 5.35
C ARG A 214 -11.03 -14.45 5.74
N ILE A 215 -10.39 -13.92 6.76
CA ILE A 215 -10.58 -12.53 7.21
C ILE A 215 -9.35 -11.73 6.79
N LEU A 216 -9.56 -10.64 6.06
CA LEU A 216 -8.53 -9.64 5.79
C LEU A 216 -8.71 -8.48 6.76
N THR A 217 -7.62 -8.08 7.41
CA THR A 217 -7.60 -6.94 8.32
C THR A 217 -6.94 -5.75 7.62
N VAL A 218 -7.65 -4.64 7.52
CA VAL A 218 -7.19 -3.42 6.87
C VAL A 218 -7.29 -2.26 7.86
N THR A 219 -6.17 -1.65 8.19
CA THR A 219 -6.12 -0.42 8.99
C THR A 219 -5.92 0.76 8.06
N LEU A 220 -6.79 1.77 8.16
CA LEU A 220 -6.61 3.08 7.54
C LEU A 220 -6.35 4.11 8.64
N SER A 221 -5.36 4.99 8.48
CA SER A 221 -5.07 6.04 9.47
C SER A 221 -4.73 7.38 8.83
N ALA A 222 -5.17 8.46 9.48
CA ALA A 222 -4.81 9.83 9.17
C ALA A 222 -3.30 10.10 9.44
N PRO A 223 -2.64 11.00 8.68
CA PRO A 223 -3.18 11.66 7.51
C PRO A 223 -3.46 10.65 6.41
N ASN A 224 -2.51 9.77 6.08
CA ASN A 224 -2.60 8.86 4.92
C ASN A 224 -1.74 7.59 5.02
N THR A 225 -2.11 6.67 5.90
CA THR A 225 -1.48 5.36 6.02
C THR A 225 -2.50 4.25 5.90
N THR A 226 -2.11 3.15 5.26
CA THR A 226 -2.91 1.94 5.13
C THR A 226 -2.06 0.72 5.46
N SER A 227 -2.65 -0.30 6.08
CA SER A 227 -1.99 -1.60 6.28
C SER A 227 -2.16 -2.53 5.09
N VAL A 228 -2.91 -2.13 4.05
CA VAL A 228 -2.99 -2.90 2.80
C VAL A 228 -1.59 -2.92 2.18
N PRO A 229 -0.95 -4.10 2.06
CA PRO A 229 0.32 -4.18 1.35
C PRO A 229 0.11 -3.75 -0.11
N ASN A 230 1.03 -2.96 -0.65
CA ASN A 230 1.16 -2.68 -2.09
C ASN A 230 0.16 -1.69 -2.75
N LYS A 231 -0.31 -0.64 -2.06
CA LYS A 231 -0.82 0.57 -2.76
C LYS A 231 -0.53 1.87 -1.98
N THR A 232 0.55 2.56 -2.35
CA THR A 232 0.71 4.03 -2.33
C THR A 232 1.90 4.38 -3.18
#